data_AF-A0A7Y9RCD6-F1
#
_entry.id   AF-A0A7Y9RCD6-F1
#
_cell.length_a   1.000
_cell.length_b   1.000
_cell.length_c   1.000
_cell.angle_alpha   90.00
_cell.angle_beta   90.00
_cell.angle_gamma   90.00
#
_symmetry.space_group_name_H-M   'P 1'
#
loop_
_entity.id
_entity.type
_entity.pdbx_description
1 polymer ?
#
loop_
_entity_poly.entity_id
_entity_poly.type
_entity_poly.pdbx_seq_one_letter_code
_entity_poly.pdbx_strand_id
1 'polypeptide(L)'
;MGFLLRIVLAAALVNLAPAVARAKNAVASPALQKEFDGFIEKFRAALKANDSVAVAGMTRLPFMNDNAIRDAAQFGAKTYRTSFTAKNRACIQRGKAVYDRDDYKNDSYFVFCGELIFVFTKTPAGFLFTDISAND
;
A
#
# COMPACT_ATOMS: atom_id res chain seq x y z
N MET A 1 -21.92 -21.26 -66.08
CA MET A 1 -22.08 -19.86 -65.62
C MET A 1 -21.78 -19.85 -64.12
N GLY A 2 -20.53 -19.61 -63.70
CA GLY A 2 -19.95 -18.27 -63.55
C GLY A 2 -19.86 -17.98 -62.04
N PHE A 3 -18.80 -18.45 -61.37
CA PHE A 3 -17.70 -17.62 -60.85
C PHE A 3 -18.17 -16.48 -59.93
N LEU A 4 -17.79 -16.53 -58.65
CA LEU A 4 -16.91 -15.51 -58.04
C LEU A 4 -16.71 -15.81 -56.55
N LEU A 5 -15.55 -16.40 -56.28
CA LEU A 5 -14.89 -16.49 -54.99
C LEU A 5 -14.66 -15.05 -54.45
N ARG A 6 -15.26 -14.71 -53.30
CA ARG A 6 -14.87 -13.51 -52.53
C ARG A 6 -13.96 -13.94 -51.40
N ILE A 7 -12.65 -13.97 -51.65
CA ILE A 7 -11.65 -14.07 -50.60
C ILE A 7 -11.56 -12.70 -49.93
N VAL A 8 -12.10 -12.59 -48.72
CA VAL A 8 -11.85 -11.43 -47.84
C VAL A 8 -10.55 -11.73 -47.10
N LEU A 9 -9.47 -11.01 -47.45
CA LEU A 9 -8.24 -11.00 -46.65
C LEU A 9 -8.53 -10.27 -45.33
N ALA A 10 -8.68 -11.02 -44.25
CA ALA A 10 -8.69 -10.45 -42.91
C ALA A 10 -7.23 -10.19 -42.49
N ALA A 11 -6.82 -8.92 -42.44
CA ALA A 11 -5.53 -8.54 -41.88
C ALA A 11 -5.57 -8.74 -40.35
N ALA A 12 -4.93 -9.79 -39.86
CA ALA A 12 -4.73 -10.01 -38.44
C ALA A 12 -3.67 -9.02 -37.91
N LEU A 13 -4.13 -7.89 -37.37
CA LEU A 13 -3.31 -7.02 -36.53
C LEU A 13 -3.06 -7.75 -35.20
N VAL A 14 -1.94 -8.47 -35.13
CA VAL A 14 -1.42 -8.99 -33.86
C VAL A 14 -0.96 -7.80 -33.04
N ASN A 15 -1.83 -7.29 -32.17
CA ASN A 15 -1.47 -6.38 -31.10
C ASN A 15 -0.56 -7.16 -30.13
N LEU A 16 0.75 -7.13 -30.39
CA LEU A 16 1.76 -7.46 -29.38
C LEU A 16 1.70 -6.33 -28.34
N ALA A 17 0.84 -6.50 -27.34
CA ALA A 17 0.90 -5.68 -26.13
C ALA A 17 2.32 -5.80 -25.56
N PRO A 18 2.97 -4.70 -25.16
CA PRO A 18 4.27 -4.78 -24.51
C PRO A 18 4.09 -5.61 -23.24
N ALA A 19 4.83 -6.71 -23.15
CA ALA A 19 4.94 -7.50 -21.95
C ALA A 19 5.37 -6.55 -20.82
N VAL A 20 4.50 -6.34 -19.83
CA VAL A 20 4.83 -5.60 -18.61
C VAL A 20 6.00 -6.34 -17.98
N ALA A 21 7.19 -5.74 -18.04
CA ALA A 21 8.37 -6.28 -17.40
C ALA A 21 8.05 -6.40 -15.91
N ARG A 22 8.04 -7.63 -15.36
CA ARG A 22 7.97 -7.87 -13.92
C ARG A 22 8.98 -6.95 -13.23
N ALA A 23 8.49 -6.08 -12.37
CA ALA A 23 9.31 -5.21 -11.54
C ALA A 23 10.37 -6.07 -10.84
N LYS A 24 11.64 -5.71 -11.03
CA LYS A 24 12.73 -6.23 -10.21
C LYS A 24 12.42 -5.85 -8.78
N ASN A 25 12.55 -6.77 -7.83
CA ASN A 25 12.36 -6.50 -6.40
C ASN A 25 13.08 -5.19 -6.03
N ALA A 26 12.32 -4.13 -5.80
CA ALA A 26 12.90 -2.83 -5.49
C ALA A 26 13.66 -2.96 -4.17
N VAL A 27 14.79 -2.24 -4.03
CA VAL A 27 15.57 -2.21 -2.79
C VAL A 27 15.68 -0.77 -2.33
N ALA A 28 15.29 -0.52 -1.09
CA ALA A 28 15.40 0.80 -0.48
C ALA A 28 16.87 1.19 -0.32
N SER A 29 17.17 2.49 -0.46
CA SER A 29 18.49 2.99 -0.08
C SER A 29 18.72 2.80 1.44
N PRO A 30 19.97 2.63 1.90
CA PRO A 30 20.25 2.47 3.34
C PRO A 30 19.73 3.64 4.20
N ALA A 31 19.77 4.86 3.69
CA ALA A 31 19.27 6.04 4.38
C ALA A 31 17.75 6.00 4.54
N LEU A 32 17.04 5.64 3.48
CA LEU A 32 15.58 5.50 3.49
C LEU A 32 15.13 4.36 4.42
N GLN A 33 15.83 3.23 4.37
CA GLN A 33 15.57 2.10 5.28
C GLN A 33 15.74 2.51 6.74
N LYS A 34 16.82 3.21 7.08
CA LYS A 34 17.05 3.71 8.44
C LYS A 34 15.94 4.66 8.92
N GLU A 35 15.45 5.52 8.02
CA GLU A 35 14.33 6.40 8.34
C GLU A 35 13.04 5.60 8.61
N PHE A 36 12.75 4.63 7.75
CA PHE A 36 11.60 3.76 7.92
C PHE A 36 11.68 2.92 9.20
N ASP A 37 12.86 2.40 9.53
CA ASP A 37 13.09 1.61 10.75
C ASP A 37 12.75 2.43 12.01
N GLY A 38 13.18 3.69 12.05
CA GLY A 38 12.85 4.60 13.16
C GLY A 38 11.37 4.97 13.22
N PHE A 39 10.68 5.05 12.08
CA PHE A 39 9.23 5.25 12.03
C PHE A 39 8.46 4.01 12.49
N ILE A 40 8.76 2.83 11.92
CA ILE A 40 8.01 1.60 12.18
C ILE A 40 8.19 1.12 13.62
N GLU A 41 9.33 1.39 14.26
CA GLU A 41 9.55 1.13 15.68
C GLU A 41 8.51 1.88 16.55
N LYS A 42 8.34 3.19 16.32
CA LYS A 42 7.36 4.02 17.04
C LYS A 42 5.94 3.57 16.76
N PHE A 43 5.63 3.27 15.50
CA PHE A 43 4.33 2.76 15.10
C PHE A 43 3.99 1.46 15.82
N ARG A 44 4.92 0.49 15.84
CA ARG A 44 4.76 -0.78 16.54
C ARG A 44 4.65 -0.62 18.05
N ALA A 45 5.36 0.33 18.65
CA ALA A 45 5.22 0.65 20.06
C ALA A 45 3.79 1.15 20.39
N ALA A 46 3.25 2.05 19.57
CA ALA A 46 1.86 2.51 19.71
C ALA A 46 0.85 1.35 19.55
N LEU A 47 1.07 0.44 18.60
CA LEU A 47 0.24 -0.76 18.44
C LEU A 47 0.32 -1.70 19.65
N LYS A 48 1.50 -1.86 20.25
CA LYS A 48 1.70 -2.68 21.45
C LYS A 48 0.95 -2.09 22.65
N ALA A 49 0.94 -0.76 22.77
CA ALA A 49 0.17 -0.04 23.78
C ALA A 49 -1.35 0.02 23.49
N ASN A 50 -1.80 -0.45 22.32
CA ASN A 50 -3.17 -0.27 21.82
C ASN A 50 -3.59 1.21 21.82
N ASP A 51 -2.64 2.10 21.50
CA ASP A 51 -2.82 3.55 21.52
C ASP A 51 -3.29 4.04 20.15
N SER A 52 -4.61 4.24 20.03
CA SER A 52 -5.22 4.72 18.78
C SER A 52 -4.86 6.17 18.47
N VAL A 53 -4.56 6.99 19.47
CA VAL A 53 -4.22 8.41 19.29
C VAL A 53 -2.81 8.54 18.76
N ALA A 54 -1.85 7.80 19.31
CA ALA A 54 -0.49 7.77 18.78
C ALA A 54 -0.44 7.23 17.35
N VAL A 55 -1.21 6.18 17.04
CA VAL A 55 -1.33 5.68 15.66
C VAL A 55 -1.93 6.73 14.73
N ALA A 56 -2.98 7.44 15.15
CA ALA A 56 -3.55 8.54 14.36
C ALA A 56 -2.53 9.67 14.12
N GLY A 57 -1.67 9.98 15.09
CA GLY A 57 -0.59 10.96 14.93
C GLY A 57 0.50 10.56 13.94
N MET A 58 0.59 9.27 13.60
CA MET A 58 1.49 8.73 12.57
C MET A 58 0.76 8.40 11.26
N THR A 59 -0.48 8.84 11.12
CA THR A 59 -1.35 8.57 9.99
C THR A 59 -1.54 9.82 9.14
N ARG A 60 -1.57 9.66 7.81
CA ARG A 60 -1.99 10.73 6.92
C ARG A 60 -3.50 10.92 7.04
N LEU A 61 -3.91 12.08 7.53
CA LEU A 61 -5.31 12.48 7.64
C LEU A 61 -5.65 13.57 6.60
N PRO A 62 -6.86 13.58 6.00
CA PRO A 62 -7.91 12.57 6.10
C PRO A 62 -7.46 11.18 5.62
N PHE A 63 -7.81 10.14 6.38
CA PHE A 63 -7.32 8.79 6.09
C PHE A 63 -7.91 8.27 4.78
N MET A 64 -7.06 7.69 3.91
CA MET A 64 -7.46 7.20 2.57
C MET A 64 -8.16 8.27 1.69
N ASN A 65 -7.93 9.56 1.96
CA ASN A 65 -8.66 10.68 1.35
C ASN A 65 -10.19 10.66 1.61
N ASP A 66 -10.66 9.93 2.63
CA ASP A 66 -12.06 9.93 3.04
C ASP A 66 -12.32 11.04 4.06
N ASN A 67 -13.12 12.04 3.68
CA ASN A 67 -13.53 13.14 4.56
C ASN A 67 -14.33 12.68 5.79
N ALA A 68 -14.90 11.48 5.75
CA ALA A 68 -15.56 10.87 6.91
C ALA A 68 -14.54 10.43 7.99
N ILE A 69 -13.25 10.42 7.67
CA ILE A 69 -12.11 10.07 8.53
C ILE A 69 -11.08 11.23 8.53
N ARG A 70 -11.58 12.45 8.73
CA ARG A 70 -10.81 13.70 8.61
C ARG A 70 -9.82 13.95 9.76
N ASP A 71 -10.09 13.43 10.95
CA ASP A 71 -9.29 13.67 12.14
C ASP A 71 -9.05 12.39 12.97
N ALA A 72 -8.21 12.52 14.01
CA ALA A 72 -7.82 11.42 14.87
C ALA A 72 -9.02 10.75 15.57
N ALA A 73 -10.06 11.50 15.92
CA ALA A 73 -11.24 10.94 16.57
C ALA A 73 -12.02 10.04 15.62
N GLN A 74 -12.22 10.47 14.36
CA GLN A 74 -12.88 9.60 13.39
C GLN A 74 -12.01 8.43 12.97
N PHE A 75 -10.68 8.62 12.85
CA PHE A 75 -9.76 7.50 12.61
C PHE A 75 -9.86 6.44 13.70
N GLY A 76 -9.82 6.85 14.97
CA GLY A 76 -9.98 5.95 16.11
C GLY A 76 -11.31 5.18 16.06
N ALA A 77 -12.40 5.90 15.81
CA ALA A 77 -13.76 5.33 15.83
C ALA A 77 -14.04 4.39 14.64
N LYS A 78 -13.56 4.72 13.44
CA LYS A 78 -13.95 4.04 12.18
C LYS A 78 -12.91 3.08 11.64
N THR A 79 -11.63 3.41 11.78
CA THR A 79 -10.51 2.64 11.19
C THR A 79 -9.79 1.83 12.26
N TYR A 80 -9.36 2.48 13.35
CA TYR A 80 -8.58 1.79 14.37
C TYR A 80 -9.40 0.66 15.01
N ARG A 81 -10.64 0.95 15.38
CA ARG A 81 -11.55 -0.03 15.99
C ARG A 81 -11.81 -1.26 15.12
N THR A 82 -11.86 -1.10 13.80
CA THR A 82 -12.28 -2.16 12.87
C THR A 82 -11.09 -2.92 12.27
N SER A 83 -10.07 -2.19 11.82
CA SER A 83 -8.94 -2.77 11.09
C SER A 83 -7.74 -3.11 11.99
N PHE A 84 -7.57 -2.42 13.12
CA PHE A 84 -6.50 -2.72 14.07
C PHE A 84 -6.97 -3.67 15.17
N THR A 85 -7.54 -4.81 14.79
CA THR A 85 -7.88 -5.90 15.72
C THR A 85 -6.64 -6.40 16.47
N ALA A 86 -6.82 -7.14 17.56
CA ALA A 86 -5.69 -7.76 18.28
C ALA A 86 -4.82 -8.63 17.35
N LYS A 87 -5.44 -9.38 16.43
CA LYS A 87 -4.76 -10.17 15.40
C LYS A 87 -3.90 -9.28 14.49
N ASN A 88 -4.46 -8.21 13.96
CA ASN A 88 -3.76 -7.35 13.01
C ASN A 88 -2.64 -6.55 13.69
N ARG A 89 -2.87 -6.02 14.90
CA ARG A 89 -1.79 -5.36 15.67
C ARG A 89 -0.62 -6.31 15.92
N ALA A 90 -0.90 -7.54 16.34
CA ALA A 90 0.13 -8.54 16.60
C ALA A 90 0.86 -8.96 15.31
N CYS A 91 0.15 -9.01 14.17
CA CYS A 91 0.76 -9.22 12.87
C CYS A 91 1.69 -8.06 12.50
N ILE A 92 1.24 -6.82 12.53
CA ILE A 92 2.05 -5.65 12.13
C ILE A 92 3.31 -5.48 13.00
N GLN A 93 3.20 -5.81 14.30
CA GLN A 93 4.35 -5.82 15.21
C GLN A 93 5.47 -6.78 14.80
N ARG A 94 5.14 -7.88 14.13
CA ARG A 94 6.10 -8.95 13.77
C ARG A 94 6.37 -9.07 12.27
N GLY A 95 5.45 -8.58 11.45
CA GLY A 95 5.46 -8.75 9.99
C GLY A 95 6.65 -8.05 9.37
N LYS A 96 7.25 -8.67 8.35
CA LYS A 96 8.28 -8.02 7.55
C LYS A 96 7.65 -6.90 6.74
N ALA A 97 8.25 -5.71 6.79
CA ALA A 97 7.91 -4.64 5.86
C ALA A 97 8.63 -4.91 4.52
N VAL A 98 7.87 -4.95 3.44
CA VAL A 98 8.38 -5.09 2.07
C VAL A 98 8.44 -3.72 1.46
N TYR A 99 9.56 -3.35 0.86
CA TYR A 99 9.70 -2.08 0.15
C TYR A 99 9.26 -2.22 -1.30
N ASP A 100 8.59 -1.20 -1.81
CA ASP A 100 8.38 -0.99 -3.23
C ASP A 100 8.47 0.50 -3.58
N ARG A 101 8.70 0.78 -4.86
CA ARG A 101 8.64 2.13 -5.42
C ARG A 101 7.76 2.13 -6.66
N ASP A 102 6.66 2.88 -6.58
CA ASP A 102 5.70 2.95 -7.66
C ASP A 102 6.21 3.76 -8.88
N ASP A 103 5.44 3.76 -9.97
CA ASP A 103 5.76 4.50 -11.20
C ASP A 103 5.78 6.03 -10.98
N TYR A 104 5.11 6.51 -9.92
CA TYR A 104 5.13 7.91 -9.50
C TYR A 104 6.32 8.23 -8.57
N LYS A 105 7.23 7.26 -8.37
CA LYS A 105 8.44 7.33 -7.58
C LYS A 105 8.20 7.50 -6.08
N ASN A 106 7.01 7.16 -5.58
CA ASN A 106 6.71 7.14 -4.16
C ASN A 106 7.36 5.91 -3.50
N ASP A 107 8.17 6.16 -2.49
CA ASP A 107 8.76 5.10 -1.68
C ASP A 107 7.74 4.61 -0.65
N SER A 108 7.40 3.31 -0.69
CA SER A 108 6.43 2.71 0.22
C SER A 108 6.93 1.42 0.84
N TYR A 109 6.45 1.16 2.06
CA TYR A 109 6.62 -0.11 2.75
C TYR A 109 5.24 -0.72 3.04
N PHE A 110 5.17 -2.04 2.89
CA PHE A 110 3.94 -2.80 3.00
C PHE A 110 4.11 -3.87 4.07
N VAL A 111 3.15 -3.96 4.98
CA VAL A 111 3.07 -5.08 5.94
C VAL A 111 1.81 -5.88 5.65
N PHE A 112 2.00 -7.12 5.20
CA PHE A 112 0.94 -8.04 4.81
C PHE A 112 0.42 -8.81 6.03
N CYS A 113 -0.88 -8.72 6.29
CA CYS A 113 -1.55 -9.31 7.44
C CYS A 113 -2.84 -10.04 7.02
N GLY A 114 -2.66 -11.20 6.39
CA GLY A 114 -3.76 -11.97 5.80
C GLY A 114 -4.33 -11.22 4.59
N GLU A 115 -5.62 -10.91 4.64
CA GLU A 115 -6.34 -10.20 3.57
C GLU A 115 -6.06 -8.70 3.51
N LEU A 116 -5.29 -8.15 4.46
CA LEU A 116 -5.03 -6.71 4.55
C LEU A 116 -3.55 -6.40 4.36
N ILE A 117 -3.28 -5.36 3.60
CA ILE A 117 -1.97 -4.74 3.43
C ILE A 117 -1.99 -3.39 4.13
N PHE A 118 -1.09 -3.19 5.09
CA PHE A 118 -0.90 -1.90 5.76
C PHE A 118 0.22 -1.14 5.06
N VAL A 119 -0.10 0.02 4.50
CA VAL A 119 0.79 0.79 3.62
C VAL A 119 1.36 1.98 4.36
N PHE A 120 2.68 2.14 4.25
CA PHE A 120 3.43 3.26 4.82
C PHE A 120 4.19 3.96 3.71
N THR A 121 3.90 5.23 3.46
CA THR A 121 4.49 5.97 2.34
C THR A 121 5.37 7.10 2.84
N LYS A 122 6.52 7.29 2.19
CA LYS A 122 7.40 8.43 2.44
C LYS A 122 6.72 9.72 1.98
N THR A 123 6.66 10.70 2.87
CA THR A 123 6.20 12.07 2.58
C THR A 123 7.33 13.08 2.84
N PRO A 124 7.17 14.35 2.43
CA PRO A 124 8.11 15.41 2.80
C PRO A 124 8.34 15.54 4.32
N ALA A 125 7.34 15.21 5.14
CA ALA A 125 7.41 15.27 6.59
C ALA A 125 7.98 13.98 7.25
N GLY A 126 8.27 12.95 6.47
CA GLY A 126 8.63 11.61 6.96
C GLY A 126 7.66 10.54 6.52
N PHE A 127 7.87 9.31 6.96
CA PHE A 127 6.92 8.22 6.74
C PHE A 127 5.61 8.45 7.50
N LEU A 128 4.49 8.11 6.86
CA LEU A 128 3.17 8.05 7.45
C LEU A 128 2.49 6.74 7.09
N PHE A 129 1.57 6.29 7.94
CA PHE A 129 0.58 5.29 7.59
C PHE A 129 -0.48 5.92 6.68
N THR A 130 -0.66 5.38 5.48
CA THR A 130 -1.39 6.07 4.40
C THR A 130 -2.60 5.31 3.89
N ASP A 131 -2.61 3.98 4.00
CA ASP A 131 -3.64 3.15 3.40
C ASP A 131 -3.78 1.77 4.08
N ILE A 132 -4.98 1.18 3.95
CA ILE A 132 -5.22 -0.26 4.16
C ILE A 132 -5.85 -0.78 2.86
N SER A 133 -5.11 -1.64 2.18
CA SER A 133 -5.56 -2.25 0.92
C SER A 133 -5.92 -3.72 1.14
N ALA A 134 -6.75 -4.28 0.27
CA ALA A 134 -6.96 -5.72 0.22
C ALA A 134 -5.71 -6.41 -0.36
N ASN A 135 -5.44 -7.63 0.09
CA ASN A 135 -4.40 -8.50 -0.47
C ASN A 135 -5.07 -9.47 -1.47
N ASP A 136 -5.11 -9.09 -2.74
CA ASP A 136 -5.77 -9.82 -3.83
C ASP A 136 -4.82 -10.73 -4.66
#